data_AF-A0A661GB45-F1
#
_entry.id   AF-A0A661GB45-F1
#
_cell.length_a   1.000
_cell.length_b   1.000
_cell.length_c   1.000
_cell.angle_alpha   90.00
_cell.angle_beta   90.00
_cell.angle_gamma   90.00
#
_symmetry.space_group_name_H-M   'P 1'
#
loop_
_entity.id
_entity.type
_entity.pdbx_description
1 polymer ?
#
loop_
_entity_poly.entity_id
_entity_poly.type
_entity_poly.pdbx_seq_one_letter_code
_entity_poly.pdbx_strand_id
1 'polypeptide(L)'
;ATFSRAKQKNREKLEALESAGKIRVLLSSNVKQIDPESVTIALEDGMETIQNDEVIVSAGGILPTKFLQDIGINVVTKWGDE
;
A
#
# COMPACT_ATOMS: atom_id res chain seq x y z
N ALA A 1 -0.52 -3.27 -15.34
CA ALA A 1 -0.63 -4.30 -14.29
C ALA A 1 -0.36 -3.66 -12.93
N THR A 2 -1.21 -3.92 -11.93
CA THR A 2 -1.21 -3.24 -10.62
C THR A 2 0.08 -3.45 -9.82
N PHE A 3 0.78 -4.58 -10.00
CA PHE A 3 2.03 -4.90 -9.32
C PHE A 3 3.27 -4.80 -10.23
N SER A 4 3.30 -3.84 -11.17
CA SER A 4 4.35 -3.75 -12.22
C SER A 4 5.79 -3.72 -11.69
N ARG A 5 6.04 -3.12 -10.52
CA ARG A 5 7.39 -3.03 -9.90
C ARG A 5 7.82 -4.31 -9.16
N ALA A 6 6.90 -5.22 -8.85
CA ALA A 6 7.24 -6.47 -8.16
C ALA A 6 7.98 -7.42 -9.11
N LYS A 7 8.90 -8.25 -8.59
CA LYS A 7 9.55 -9.31 -9.40
C LYS A 7 8.50 -10.28 -9.95
N GLN A 8 8.71 -10.80 -11.15
CA GLN A 8 7.78 -11.73 -11.82
C GLN A 8 7.38 -12.90 -10.93
N LYS A 9 8.36 -13.60 -10.33
CA LYS A 9 8.12 -14.71 -9.41
C LYS A 9 7.18 -14.38 -8.25
N ASN A 10 7.19 -13.13 -7.76
CA ASN A 10 6.31 -12.71 -6.67
C ASN A 10 4.88 -12.50 -7.15
N ARG A 11 4.69 -11.99 -8.37
CA ARG A 11 3.37 -11.82 -8.98
C ARG A 11 2.70 -13.17 -9.24
N GLU A 12 3.44 -14.10 -9.85
CA GLU A 12 2.96 -15.47 -10.11
C GLU A 12 2.57 -16.19 -8.80
N LYS A 13 3.36 -16.01 -7.74
CA LYS A 13 3.04 -16.58 -6.43
C LYS A 13 1.77 -15.97 -5.82
N LEU A 14 1.56 -14.66 -5.98
CA LEU A 14 0.35 -13.98 -5.51
C LEU A 14 -0.88 -14.49 -6.26
N GLU A 15 -0.82 -14.54 -7.59
CA GLU A 15 -1.90 -15.03 -8.46
C GLU A 15 -2.28 -16.48 -8.12
N ALA A 16 -1.31 -17.35 -7.85
CA ALA A 16 -1.57 -18.73 -7.44
C ALA A 16 -2.25 -18.83 -6.07
N LEU A 17 -1.88 -17.99 -5.10
CA LEU A 17 -2.48 -17.96 -3.77
C LEU A 17 -3.88 -17.34 -3.78
N GLU A 18 -4.09 -16.34 -4.63
CA GLU A 18 -5.40 -15.74 -4.88
C GLU A 18 -6.34 -16.75 -5.54
N SER A 19 -5.91 -17.44 -6.60
CA SER A 19 -6.68 -18.48 -7.28
C SER A 19 -7.01 -19.67 -6.35
N ALA A 20 -6.14 -19.94 -5.36
CA ALA A 20 -6.37 -20.96 -4.34
C ALA A 20 -7.24 -20.48 -3.16
N GLY A 21 -7.73 -19.23 -3.17
CA GLY A 21 -8.55 -18.65 -2.11
C GLY A 21 -7.81 -18.40 -0.80
N LYS A 22 -6.48 -18.42 -0.80
CA LYS A 22 -5.64 -18.23 0.41
C LYS A 22 -5.35 -16.76 0.69
N ILE A 23 -5.41 -15.91 -0.34
CA ILE A 23 -5.24 -14.46 -0.24
C ILE A 23 -6.40 -13.83 -0.97
N ARG A 24 -7.05 -12.85 -0.34
CA ARG A 24 -8.03 -11.99 -0.99
C ARG A 24 -7.33 -10.68 -1.39
N VAL A 25 -7.26 -10.40 -2.69
CA VAL A 25 -6.69 -9.16 -3.21
C VAL A 25 -7.83 -8.19 -3.50
N LEU A 26 -7.76 -6.98 -2.93
CA LEU A 26 -8.73 -5.91 -3.14
C LEU A 26 -8.06 -4.76 -3.88
N LEU A 27 -8.25 -4.70 -5.20
CA LEU A 27 -7.80 -3.58 -6.03
C LEU A 27 -8.84 -2.46 -6.03
N SER A 28 -8.45 -1.26 -6.46
CA SER A 28 -9.32 -0.07 -6.41
C SER A 28 -10.00 0.15 -5.05
N SER A 29 -9.28 -0.16 -3.97
CA SER A 29 -9.81 -0.13 -2.61
C SER A 29 -9.13 0.94 -1.76
N ASN A 30 -9.82 1.44 -0.74
CA ASN A 30 -9.28 2.43 0.19
C ASN A 30 -9.75 2.14 1.62
N VAL A 31 -8.80 1.93 2.53
CA VAL A 31 -9.09 1.76 3.96
C VAL A 31 -9.64 3.07 4.51
N LYS A 32 -10.81 3.02 5.15
CA LYS A 32 -11.49 4.17 5.75
C LYS A 32 -11.32 4.24 7.25
N GLN A 33 -11.35 3.09 7.92
CA GLN A 33 -11.26 3.01 9.36
C GLN A 33 -10.59 1.71 9.78
N ILE A 34 -9.74 1.79 10.82
CA ILE A 34 -9.16 0.64 11.51
C ILE A 34 -9.65 0.74 12.95
N ASP A 35 -10.51 -0.19 13.32
CA ASP A 35 -11.03 -0.39 14.68
C ASP A 35 -10.22 -1.51 15.37
N PRO A 36 -10.37 -1.69 16.70
CA PRO A 36 -9.62 -2.71 17.43
C PRO A 36 -9.76 -4.15 16.90
N GLU A 37 -10.90 -4.50 16.32
CA GLU A 37 -11.21 -5.86 15.85
C GLU A 37 -11.69 -5.91 14.39
N SER A 38 -11.65 -4.77 13.67
CA SER A 38 -12.14 -4.71 12.29
C SER A 38 -11.53 -3.60 11.46
N VAL A 39 -11.61 -3.75 10.14
CA VAL A 39 -11.21 -2.72 9.17
C VAL A 39 -12.36 -2.46 8.22
N THR A 40 -12.73 -1.18 8.05
CA THR A 40 -13.69 -0.74 7.03
C THR A 40 -12.94 -0.28 5.79
N ILE A 41 -13.29 -0.86 4.65
CA ILE A 41 -12.67 -0.63 3.34
C ILE A 41 -13.75 -0.14 2.38
N ALA A 42 -13.48 0.97 1.70
CA ALA A 42 -14.26 1.39 0.55
C ALA A 42 -13.77 0.66 -0.71
N LEU A 43 -14.72 0.15 -1.48
CA LEU A 43 -14.57 -0.49 -2.78
C LEU A 43 -15.30 0.38 -3.83
N GLU A 44 -15.18 0.04 -5.11
CA GLU A 44 -15.88 0.77 -6.18
C GLU A 44 -17.41 0.77 -5.98
N ASP A 45 -17.97 -0.36 -5.52
CA ASP A 45 -19.42 -0.55 -5.39
C ASP A 45 -19.98 -0.34 -3.98
N GLY A 46 -19.17 0.15 -3.03
CA GLY A 46 -19.65 0.40 -1.67
C GLY A 46 -18.57 0.29 -0.59
N MET A 47 -19.01 -0.05 0.62
CA MET A 47 -18.12 -0.26 1.77
C MET A 47 -18.32 -1.64 2.35
N GLU A 48 -17.23 -2.23 2.82
CA GLU A 48 -17.21 -3.52 3.51
C GLU A 48 -16.43 -3.38 4.80
N THR A 49 -16.92 -4.02 5.87
CA THR A 49 -16.19 -4.14 7.14
C THR A 49 -15.77 -5.59 7.32
N ILE A 50 -14.48 -5.79 7.55
CA ILE A 50 -13.83 -7.11 7.69
C ILE A 50 -13.34 -7.23 9.12
N GLN A 51 -13.66 -8.35 9.79
CA GLN A 51 -13.06 -8.71 11.08
C GLN A 51 -11.57 -8.94 10.91
N ASN A 52 -10.77 -8.35 11.78
CA ASN A 52 -9.33 -8.29 11.57
C ASN A 52 -8.57 -8.17 12.89
N ASP A 53 -7.66 -9.11 13.15
CA ASP A 53 -6.85 -9.12 14.37
C ASP A 53 -5.63 -8.18 14.28
N GLU A 54 -5.00 -8.07 13.11
CA GLU A 54 -3.77 -7.28 12.93
C GLU A 54 -3.75 -6.53 11.59
N VAL A 55 -3.18 -5.32 11.58
CA VAL A 55 -3.00 -4.52 10.35
C VAL A 55 -1.53 -4.23 10.12
N ILE A 56 -1.01 -4.66 8.96
CA ILE A 56 0.36 -4.37 8.52
C ILE A 56 0.33 -3.29 7.43
N VAL A 57 0.75 -2.06 7.78
CA VAL A 57 0.73 -0.92 6.85
C VAL A 57 2.04 -0.86 6.05
N SER A 58 1.99 -1.35 4.81
CA SER A 58 3.12 -1.30 3.85
C SER A 58 2.98 -0.14 2.86
N ALA A 59 2.74 1.08 3.35
CA ALA A 59 2.48 2.27 2.53
C ALA A 59 3.75 3.00 2.02
N GLY A 60 4.93 2.46 2.35
CA GLY A 60 6.21 3.12 2.08
C GLY A 60 6.54 4.21 3.11
N GLY A 61 7.71 4.83 2.95
CA GLY A 61 8.17 5.93 3.78
C GLY A 61 8.22 7.23 2.99
N ILE A 62 7.98 8.34 3.69
CA ILE A 62 8.23 9.68 3.16
C ILE A 62 9.62 10.11 3.63
N LEU A 63 10.45 10.63 2.71
CA LEU A 63 11.74 11.21 3.08
C LEU A 63 11.52 12.34 4.09
N PRO A 64 12.25 12.40 5.23
CA PRO A 64 12.03 13.40 6.27
C PRO A 64 12.64 14.76 5.88
N THR A 65 12.24 15.30 4.72
CA THR A 65 12.82 16.50 4.10
C THR A 65 12.83 17.71 5.04
N LYS A 66 11.76 17.91 5.82
CA LYS A 66 11.69 19.02 6.79
C LYS A 66 12.81 18.93 7.84
N PHE A 67 13.00 17.76 8.44
CA PHE A 67 14.06 17.53 9.41
C PHE A 67 15.44 17.77 8.81
N LEU A 68 15.67 17.28 7.58
CA LEU A 68 16.94 17.49 6.88
C LEU A 68 17.22 18.98 6.64
N GLN A 69 16.21 19.75 6.25
CA GLN A 69 16.32 21.20 6.07
C GLN A 69 16.63 21.92 7.40
N ASP A 70 15.94 21.55 8.49
CA ASP A 70 16.12 22.15 9.81
C ASP A 70 17.55 21.98 10.36
N ILE A 71 18.25 20.90 9.97
CA ILE A 71 19.66 20.66 10.35
C ILE A 71 20.67 21.19 9.31
N GLY A 72 20.21 21.96 8.32
CA GLY A 72 21.05 22.63 7.33
C GLY A 72 21.39 21.81 6.08
N ILE A 73 20.74 20.66 5.86
CA ILE A 73 20.91 19.87 4.63
C ILE A 73 20.03 20.46 3.53
N ASN A 74 20.66 20.88 2.43
CA ASN A 74 19.95 21.37 1.25
C ASN A 74 19.39 20.19 0.43
N VAL A 75 18.08 20.21 0.16
CA VAL A 75 17.38 19.17 -0.62
C VAL A 75 16.91 19.77 -1.94
N VAL A 76 17.36 19.19 -3.06
CA VAL A 76 17.00 19.64 -4.41
C VAL A 76 16.25 18.52 -5.11
N THR A 77 15.00 18.76 -5.52
CA THR A 77 14.28 17.87 -6.42
C THR A 77 14.74 18.16 -7.85
N LYS A 78 15.44 17.21 -8.46
CA LYS A 78 15.83 17.31 -9.87
C LYS A 78 14.80 16.60 -10.74
N TRP A 79 14.24 17.34 -11.68
CA TRP A 79 13.48 16.83 -12.80
C TRP A 79 14.50 16.74 -13.93
N GLY A 80 14.83 15.54 -14.38
CA GLY A 80 15.85 15.37 -15.42
C GLY A 80 15.36 15.99 -16.72
N ASP A 81 15.74 17.23 -16.99
CA ASP A 81 15.76 17.82 -18.34
C ASP A 81 17.17 17.62 -18.92
N GLU A 82 17.23 17.37 -20.24
CA GLU A 82 18.37 16.80 -21.00
C GLU A 82 19.80 17.19 -20.56
#